data_AF-A0A1A9B4S7-F1
#
_entry.id   AF-A0A1A9B4S7-F1
#
_cell.length_a   1.000
_cell.length_b   1.000
_cell.length_c   1.000
_cell.angle_alpha   90.00
_cell.angle_beta   90.00
_cell.angle_gamma   90.00
#
_symmetry.space_group_name_H-M   'P 1'
#
loop_
_entity.id
_entity.type
_entity.pdbx_description
1 polymer ?
#
loop_
_entity_poly.entity_id
_entity_poly.type
_entity_poly.pdbx_seq_one_letter_code
_entity_poly.pdbx_strand_id
1 'polypeptide(L)'
;MSITATLDTPVTIGAMARTVEDLERALESGEWLRPGDVARLLGISRTAAVRLLNSDPPQIRYRVKPGTGRHRECHPDDVRRELDARRQVHGDQ
;
A
#
# COMPACT_ATOMS: atom_id res chain seq x y z
N MET A 1 34.89 -19.52 1.91
CA MET A 1 34.21 -18.28 2.35
C MET A 1 32.90 -18.18 1.59
N SER A 2 31.79 -18.60 2.18
CA SER A 2 30.47 -18.52 1.55
C SER A 2 29.47 -18.16 2.64
N ILE A 3 29.01 -16.91 2.64
CA ILE A 3 27.99 -16.43 3.57
C ILE A 3 26.62 -16.73 2.97
N THR A 4 25.98 -17.79 3.46
CA THR A 4 24.57 -18.06 3.21
C THR A 4 23.76 -17.17 4.14
N ALA A 5 23.35 -15.99 3.67
CA ALA A 5 22.38 -15.16 4.36
C ALA A 5 20.97 -15.56 3.89
N THR A 6 20.29 -16.38 4.68
CA THR A 6 18.87 -16.68 4.49
C THR A 6 18.16 -16.34 5.80
N LEU A 7 16.96 -15.77 5.63
CA LEU A 7 15.96 -15.41 6.63
C LEU A 7 16.08 -14.00 7.22
N ASP A 8 15.67 -13.01 6.43
CA ASP A 8 14.92 -11.88 7.01
C ASP A 8 13.44 -12.14 6.75
N THR A 9 12.74 -12.65 7.77
CA THR A 9 11.29 -12.75 7.74
C THR A 9 10.75 -12.35 9.11
N PRO A 10 10.44 -11.07 9.33
CA PRO A 10 9.52 -10.70 10.39
C PRO A 10 8.11 -10.58 9.80
N VAL A 11 7.41 -11.71 9.60
CA VAL A 11 5.96 -11.70 9.38
C VAL A 11 5.27 -12.17 10.66
N THR A 12 5.17 -11.27 11.65
CA THR A 12 4.12 -11.32 12.69
C THR A 12 4.05 -9.95 13.34
N ILE A 13 3.14 -9.10 12.87
CA ILE A 13 2.67 -7.97 13.66
C ILE A 13 1.14 -7.96 13.59
N GLY A 14 0.55 -8.74 14.49
CA GLY A 14 -0.79 -8.44 14.96
C GLY A 14 -0.76 -7.11 15.71
N ALA A 15 -1.61 -6.19 15.30
CA ALA A 15 -2.05 -5.03 16.09
C ALA A 15 -1.02 -3.94 16.50
N MET A 16 0.12 -3.79 15.82
CA MET A 16 0.79 -2.48 15.77
C MET A 16 0.47 -1.83 14.44
N ALA A 17 0.10 -0.55 14.47
CA ALA A 17 -0.09 0.23 13.26
C ALA A 17 1.23 0.18 12.47
N ARG A 18 1.22 -0.44 11.28
CA ARG A 18 2.38 -0.40 10.36
C ARG A 18 2.77 1.05 10.15
N THR A 19 4.06 1.36 10.33
CA THR A 19 4.61 2.70 10.05
C THR A 19 4.60 2.94 8.54
N VAL A 20 4.73 4.20 8.12
CA VAL A 20 4.79 4.54 6.68
C VAL A 20 5.96 3.82 6.01
N GLU A 21 7.11 3.75 6.67
CA GLU A 21 8.30 3.05 6.17
C GLU A 21 8.07 1.55 5.96
N ASP A 22 7.31 0.89 6.84
CA ASP A 22 6.94 -0.53 6.68
C ASP A 22 6.00 -0.73 5.48
N LEU A 23 5.09 0.21 5.26
CA LEU A 23 4.19 0.20 4.12
C LEU A 23 4.91 0.47 2.80
N GLU A 24 5.93 1.33 2.79
CA GLU A 24 6.79 1.54 1.62
C GLU A 24 7.57 0.27 1.28
N ARG A 25 8.19 -0.38 2.26
CA ARG A 25 8.89 -1.65 2.03
C ARG A 25 7.95 -2.75 1.54
N ALA A 26 6.73 -2.82 2.07
CA ALA A 26 5.70 -3.75 1.60
C ALA A 26 5.26 -3.41 0.15
N LEU A 27 5.22 -2.13 -0.21
CA LEU A 27 4.96 -1.71 -1.59
C LEU A 27 6.09 -2.13 -2.54
N GLU A 28 7.35 -1.96 -2.12
CA GLU A 28 8.53 -2.37 -2.88
C GLU A 28 8.62 -3.88 -3.08
N SER A 29 8.14 -4.68 -2.12
CA SER A 29 8.06 -6.13 -2.25
C SER A 29 6.89 -6.62 -3.13
N GLY A 30 6.03 -5.70 -3.60
CA GLY A 30 4.84 -6.03 -4.38
C GLY A 30 3.69 -6.57 -3.54
N GLU A 31 3.67 -6.31 -2.23
CA GLU A 31 2.55 -6.67 -1.36
C GLU A 31 1.31 -5.85 -1.71
N TRP A 32 0.15 -6.51 -1.73
CA TRP A 32 -1.14 -5.85 -1.92
C TRP A 32 -1.59 -5.20 -0.61
N LEU A 33 -1.69 -3.88 -0.61
CA LEU A 33 -1.97 -3.10 0.60
C LEU A 33 -3.47 -2.91 0.83
N ARG A 34 -3.89 -2.74 2.08
CA ARG A 34 -5.29 -2.42 2.39
C ARG A 34 -5.57 -0.93 2.14
N PRO A 35 -6.82 -0.54 1.87
CA PRO A 35 -7.19 0.87 1.69
C PRO A 35 -6.84 1.76 2.89
N GLY A 36 -6.83 1.21 4.11
CA GLY A 36 -6.41 1.94 5.31
C GLY A 36 -4.90 2.19 5.37
N ASP A 37 -4.12 1.26 4.85
CA ASP A 37 -2.66 1.38 4.77
C ASP A 37 -2.27 2.33 3.64
N VAL A 38 -2.91 2.20 2.47
CA VAL A 38 -2.77 3.14 1.35
C VAL A 38 -3.13 4.57 1.76
N ALA A 39 -4.20 4.74 2.56
CA ALA A 39 -4.57 6.06 3.08
C ALA A 39 -3.45 6.69 3.91
N ARG A 40 -2.81 5.91 4.80
CA ARG A 40 -1.66 6.37 5.58
C ARG A 40 -0.45 6.70 4.70
N LEU A 41 -0.12 5.80 3.78
CA LEU A 41 1.01 5.94 2.88
C LEU A 41 0.91 7.21 2.00
N LEU A 42 -0.28 7.47 1.46
CA LEU A 42 -0.54 8.64 0.62
C LEU A 42 -0.84 9.92 1.42
N GLY A 43 -0.88 9.84 2.76
CA GLY A 43 -1.24 10.97 3.63
C GLY A 43 -2.67 11.46 3.46
N ILE A 44 -3.61 10.59 3.07
CA ILE A 44 -5.03 10.93 2.82
C ILE A 44 -5.97 10.27 3.80
N SER A 45 -7.23 10.71 3.81
CA SER A 45 -8.29 10.05 4.57
C SER A 45 -8.67 8.69 3.97
N ARG A 46 -9.11 7.76 4.82
CA ARG A 46 -9.62 6.44 4.37
C ARG A 46 -10.76 6.57 3.35
N THR A 47 -11.62 7.58 3.52
CA THR A 47 -12.71 7.87 2.57
C THR A 47 -12.16 8.29 1.22
N ALA A 48 -11.12 9.12 1.18
CA ALA A 48 -10.45 9.49 -0.07
C ALA A 48 -9.82 8.27 -0.76
N ALA A 49 -9.16 7.38 -0.01
CA ALA A 49 -8.63 6.13 -0.57
C ALA A 49 -9.73 5.25 -1.17
N VAL A 50 -10.89 5.13 -0.51
CA VAL A 50 -12.04 4.39 -1.07
C VAL A 50 -12.62 5.07 -2.31
N ARG A 51 -12.60 6.41 -2.39
CA ARG A 51 -13.02 7.13 -3.60
C ARG A 51 -12.12 6.78 -4.79
N LEU A 52 -10.79 6.71 -4.61
CA LEU A 52 -9.86 6.31 -5.67
C LEU A 52 -10.19 4.93 -6.26
N LEU A 53 -10.69 4.01 -5.43
CA LEU A 53 -11.13 2.68 -5.85
C LEU A 53 -12.48 2.68 -6.58
N ASN A 54 -13.37 3.61 -6.23
CA ASN A 54 -14.72 3.69 -6.79
C ASN A 54 -14.83 4.70 -7.95
N SER A 55 -13.75 5.38 -8.33
CA SER A 55 -13.70 6.25 -9.51
C SER A 55 -13.96 5.45 -10.80
N ASP A 56 -14.45 6.12 -11.84
CA ASP A 56 -14.63 5.54 -13.18
C ASP A 56 -13.87 6.39 -14.22
N PRO A 57 -12.74 5.90 -14.77
CA PRO A 57 -12.09 4.62 -14.45
C PRO A 57 -11.45 4.62 -13.05
N PRO A 58 -11.28 3.44 -12.41
CA PRO A 58 -10.65 3.34 -11.09
C PRO A 58 -9.20 3.78 -11.19
N GLN A 59 -8.80 4.72 -10.32
CA GLN A 59 -7.43 5.24 -10.31
C GLN A 59 -6.44 4.20 -9.77
N ILE A 60 -6.91 3.32 -8.89
CA ILE A 60 -6.14 2.23 -8.31
C ILE A 60 -6.92 0.94 -8.52
N ARG A 61 -6.30 -0.04 -9.19
CA ARG A 61 -6.86 -1.38 -9.32
C ARG A 61 -6.97 -2.03 -7.94
N TYR A 62 -8.07 -2.75 -7.72
CA TYR A 62 -8.27 -3.49 -6.47
C TYR A 62 -8.73 -4.92 -6.73
N ARG A 63 -8.43 -5.80 -5.77
CA ARG A 63 -9.02 -7.13 -5.68
C ARG A 63 -9.82 -7.24 -4.40
N VAL A 64 -10.85 -8.07 -4.40
CA VAL A 64 -11.61 -8.41 -3.20
C VAL A 64 -11.03 -9.71 -2.64
N LYS A 65 -10.61 -9.70 -1.38
CA LYS A 65 -10.06 -10.90 -0.75
C LYS A 65 -11.19 -11.95 -0.56
N PRO A 66 -11.07 -13.16 -1.15
CA PRO A 66 -12.09 -14.19 -1.01
C PRO A 66 -12.24 -14.59 0.46
N GLY A 67 -13.48 -14.84 0.90
CA GLY A 67 -13.80 -15.25 2.27
C GLY A 67 -14.03 -14.13 3.28
N THR A 68 -13.77 -12.87 2.94
CA THR A 68 -14.08 -11.73 3.85
C THR A 68 -15.14 -10.77 3.32
N GLY A 69 -15.50 -10.85 2.03
CA GLY A 69 -16.62 -10.14 1.38
C GLY A 69 -16.54 -8.61 1.34
N ARG A 70 -15.73 -7.98 2.20
CA ARG A 70 -15.65 -6.53 2.39
C ARG A 70 -14.22 -5.99 2.38
N HIS A 71 -13.21 -6.84 2.44
CA HIS A 71 -11.81 -6.40 2.38
C HIS A 71 -11.35 -6.31 0.92
N ARG A 72 -11.14 -5.07 0.49
CA ARG A 72 -10.48 -4.74 -0.77
C ARG A 72 -8.98 -4.60 -0.51
N GLU A 73 -8.16 -5.01 -1.45
CA GLU A 73 -6.71 -4.80 -1.44
C GLU A 73 -6.33 -4.07 -2.73
N CYS A 74 -5.48 -3.06 -2.59
CA CYS A 74 -5.04 -2.16 -3.64
C CYS A 74 -3.79 -2.72 -4.33
N HIS A 75 -3.71 -2.52 -5.64
CA HIS A 75 -2.57 -2.95 -6.44
C HIS A 75 -1.33 -2.11 -6.12
N PRO A 76 -0.17 -2.72 -5.83
CA PRO A 76 1.03 -2.01 -5.43
C PRO A 76 1.54 -1.03 -6.51
N ASP A 77 1.58 -1.43 -7.79
CA ASP A 77 2.07 -0.52 -8.84
C ASP A 77 1.26 0.78 -8.97
N ASP A 78 -0.06 0.71 -8.85
CA ASP A 78 -0.91 1.90 -8.96
C ASP A 78 -0.76 2.79 -7.72
N VAL A 79 -0.63 2.19 -6.53
CA VAL A 79 -0.35 2.91 -5.29
C VAL A 79 1.02 3.60 -5.37
N ARG A 80 2.03 2.93 -5.95
CA ARG A 80 3.36 3.53 -6.16
C ARG A 80 3.30 4.70 -7.13
N ARG A 81 2.56 4.56 -8.22
CA ARG A 81 2.35 5.65 -9.19
C ARG A 81 1.67 6.86 -8.55
N GLU A 82 0.64 6.64 -7.73
CA GLU A 82 -0.06 7.71 -7.02
C GLU A 82 0.83 8.38 -5.95
N LEU A 83 1.64 7.58 -5.24
CA LEU A 83 2.61 8.10 -4.28
C LEU A 83 3.66 8.97 -4.96
N ASP A 84 4.20 8.52 -6.09
CA ASP A 84 5.18 9.27 -6.89
C ASP A 84 4.57 10.56 -7.43
N ALA A 85 3.36 10.51 -8.01
CA ALA A 85 2.65 11.69 -8.50
C ALA A 85 2.45 12.74 -7.40
N ARG A 86 2.13 12.32 -6.17
CA ARG A 86 1.99 13.22 -5.02
C ARG A 86 3.32 13.78 -4.54
N ARG A 87 4.38 12.97 -4.53
CA ARG A 87 5.74 13.43 -4.20
C ARG A 87 6.23 14.47 -5.20
N GLN A 88 5.96 14.28 -6.49
CA GLN A 88 6.27 15.26 -7.52
C GLN A 88 5.53 16.59 -7.29
N VAL A 89 4.26 16.55 -6.88
CA VAL A 89 3.48 17.77 -6.56
C VAL A 89 4.00 18.49 -5.30
N HIS A 90 4.60 17.78 -4.36
CA HIS A 90 5.22 18.36 -3.16
C HIS A 90 6.72 18.70 -3.31
N GLY A 91 7.34 18.38 -4.45
CA GLY A 91 8.76 18.62 -4.73
C GLY A 91 9.06 19.97 -5.39
N ASP A 92 8.06 20.81 -5.60
CA ASP A 92 8.20 22.17 -6.12
C ASP A 92 7.97 23.16 -4.98
N GLN A 93 9.01 23.40 -4.17
CA GLN A 93 9.31 24.66 -3.47
C GLN A 93 10.64 24.62 -2.72
#